data_AF-A0A0D0D7H3-F1
#
_entry.id   AF-A0A0D0D7H3-F1
#
_cell.length_a   1.000
_cell.length_b   1.000
_cell.length_c   1.000
_cell.angle_alpha   90.00
_cell.angle_beta   90.00
_cell.angle_gamma   90.00
#
_symmetry.space_group_name_H-M   'P 1'
#
loop_
_entity.id
_entity.type
_entity.pdbx_description
1 polymer ?
#
loop_
_entity_poly.entity_id
_entity_poly.type
_entity_poly.pdbx_seq_one_letter_code
_entity_poly.pdbx_strand_id
1 'polypeptide(L)'
;MGYRTLGTFFTQHGFMTVIPNCRLVPEVKFPEASEDIRDAIVWVSQNMAAITAAMSMLAPDPASGAAHMMVMTMHEKLRGTVPPLHGLVLSGGPWFFGVDGEKFTTEGPVKFYFGSAEL
;
A
#
# COMPACT_ATOMS: atom_id res chain seq x y z
N MET A 1 -2.36 10.43 -13.83
CA MET A 1 -3.37 10.01 -14.84
C MET A 1 -3.74 8.52 -14.80
N GLY A 2 -3.03 7.63 -14.08
CA GLY A 2 -3.33 6.19 -14.07
C GLY A 2 -4.54 5.74 -13.23
N TYR A 3 -4.72 6.29 -12.02
CA TYR A 3 -5.71 5.73 -11.07
C TYR A 3 -7.18 5.90 -11.48
N ARG A 4 -7.52 6.98 -12.20
CA ARG A 4 -8.88 7.18 -12.70
C ARG A 4 -9.28 6.08 -13.69
N THR A 5 -8.36 5.70 -14.57
CA THR A 5 -8.55 4.61 -15.53
C THR A 5 -8.73 3.27 -14.82
N LEU A 6 -7.95 3.03 -13.75
CA LEU A 6 -8.05 1.82 -12.94
C LEU A 6 -9.41 1.70 -12.26
N GLY A 7 -9.88 2.79 -11.62
CA GLY A 7 -11.21 2.84 -11.01
C GLY A 7 -12.33 2.62 -12.03
N THR A 8 -12.26 3.26 -13.20
CA THR A 8 -13.22 3.06 -14.29
C THR A 8 -13.23 1.60 -14.76
N PHE A 9 -12.06 1.00 -14.98
CA PHE A 9 -11.96 -0.38 -15.45
C PHE A 9 -12.66 -1.36 -14.51
N PHE A 10 -12.36 -1.29 -13.21
CA PHE A 10 -12.96 -2.19 -12.23
C PHE A 10 -14.44 -1.91 -11.99
N THR A 11 -14.86 -0.64 -12.04
CA THR A 11 -16.29 -0.27 -11.98
C THR A 11 -17.07 -0.89 -13.15
N GLN A 12 -16.51 -0.89 -14.36
CA GLN A 12 -17.12 -1.53 -15.54
C GLN A 12 -17.27 -3.05 -15.40
N HIS A 13 -16.51 -3.68 -14.50
CA HIS A 13 -16.56 -5.12 -14.24
C HIS A 13 -17.32 -5.47 -12.95
N GLY A 14 -18.06 -4.51 -12.37
CA GLY A 14 -18.90 -4.75 -11.19
C GLY A 14 -18.14 -4.72 -9.86
N PHE A 15 -16.96 -4.12 -9.81
CA PHE A 15 -16.19 -3.94 -8.58
C PHE A 15 -16.28 -2.51 -8.08
N MET A 16 -16.27 -2.35 -6.75
CA MET A 16 -16.01 -1.09 -6.11
C MET A 16 -14.51 -0.91 -5.95
N THR A 17 -13.96 0.21 -6.43
CA THR A 17 -12.51 0.46 -6.30
C THR A 17 -12.26 1.52 -5.24
N VAL A 18 -11.43 1.20 -4.25
CA VAL A 18 -10.95 2.15 -3.26
C VAL A 18 -9.47 2.44 -3.54
N ILE A 19 -9.14 3.71 -3.72
CA ILE A 19 -7.78 4.18 -3.98
C ILE A 19 -7.36 5.03 -2.77
N PRO A 20 -6.75 4.43 -1.74
CA PRO A 20 -6.31 5.18 -0.57
C PRO A 20 -5.06 5.98 -0.88
N ASN A 21 -4.94 7.15 -0.27
CA ASN A 21 -3.66 7.85 -0.18
C ASN A 21 -3.00 7.49 1.16
N CYS A 22 -1.70 7.21 1.12
CA CYS A 22 -0.87 7.11 2.31
C CYS A 22 -0.04 8.40 2.49
N ARG A 23 0.38 8.66 3.72
CA ARG A 23 1.29 9.77 4.02
C ARG A 23 2.67 9.48 3.39
N LEU A 24 3.37 10.54 2.98
CA LEU A 24 4.63 10.46 2.25
C LEU A 24 5.83 10.77 3.16
N VAL A 25 7.02 10.36 2.72
CA VAL A 25 8.30 10.82 3.31
C VAL A 25 8.54 12.30 2.99
N PRO A 26 9.25 13.06 3.85
CA PRO A 26 10.03 12.61 5.02
C PRO A 26 9.26 12.51 6.35
N GLU A 27 7.99 12.91 6.40
CA GLU A 27 7.19 12.97 7.64
C GLU A 27 6.84 11.58 8.19
N VAL A 28 6.88 10.55 7.35
CA VAL A 28 6.57 9.16 7.66
C VAL A 28 7.81 8.29 7.69
N LYS A 29 7.88 7.37 8.66
CA LYS A 29 8.90 6.32 8.75
C LYS A 29 8.29 4.94 8.64
N PHE A 30 9.13 3.95 8.37
CA PHE A 30 8.71 2.57 8.41
C PHE A 30 8.19 2.19 9.82
N PRO A 31 7.02 1.54 9.95
CA PRO A 31 6.13 1.02 8.91
C PRO A 31 4.84 1.87 8.67
N GLU A 32 4.81 3.15 9.04
CA GLU A 32 3.56 3.93 9.15
C GLU A 32 2.81 4.10 7.81
N ALA A 33 3.49 4.16 6.67
CA ALA A 33 2.81 4.18 5.37
C ALA A 33 2.01 2.90 5.09
N SER A 34 2.47 1.77 5.65
CA SER A 34 1.74 0.49 5.61
C SER A 34 0.59 0.44 6.59
N GLU A 35 0.68 1.20 7.70
CA GLU A 35 -0.42 1.39 8.64
C GLU A 35 -1.55 2.21 8.02
N ASP A 36 -1.24 3.26 7.27
CA ASP A 36 -2.24 4.07 6.55
C ASP A 36 -3.11 3.24 5.61
N ILE A 37 -2.47 2.32 4.87
CA ILE A 37 -3.17 1.41 3.96
C ILE A 37 -4.06 0.44 4.75
N ARG A 38 -3.54 -0.14 5.85
CA ARG A 38 -4.32 -1.02 6.73
C ARG A 38 -5.52 -0.29 7.31
N ASP A 39 -5.35 0.93 7.78
CA ASP A 39 -6.41 1.74 8.37
C ASP A 39 -7.48 2.11 7.34
N ALA A 40 -7.09 2.36 6.09
CA ALA A 40 -8.05 2.54 5.00
C ALA A 40 -8.88 1.26 4.75
N ILE A 41 -8.26 0.08 4.76
CA ILE A 41 -8.98 -1.20 4.61
C ILE A 41 -9.94 -1.43 5.80
N VAL A 42 -9.47 -1.20 7.02
CA VAL A 42 -10.28 -1.31 8.24
C VAL A 42 -11.47 -0.37 8.15
N TRP A 43 -11.24 0.90 7.79
CA TRP A 43 -12.31 1.88 7.64
C TRP A 43 -13.33 1.45 6.59
N VAL A 44 -12.89 1.01 5.40
CA VAL A 44 -13.80 0.52 4.35
C VAL A 44 -14.63 -0.65 4.87
N SER A 45 -13.99 -1.65 5.50
CA SER A 45 -14.68 -2.83 6.01
C SER A 45 -15.78 -2.51 7.03
N GLN A 46 -15.55 -1.49 7.87
CA GLN A 46 -16.50 -1.04 8.89
C GLN A 46 -17.62 -0.16 8.31
N ASN A 47 -17.39 0.47 7.15
CA ASN A 47 -18.31 1.43 6.54
C ASN A 47 -19.01 0.90 5.29
N MET A 48 -18.82 -0.37 4.92
CA MET A 48 -19.44 -0.98 3.73
C MET A 48 -20.96 -0.78 3.64
N ALA A 49 -21.68 -0.75 4.76
CA ALA A 49 -23.13 -0.53 4.76
C ALA A 49 -23.52 0.90 4.30
N ALA A 50 -22.67 1.89 4.54
CA ALA A 50 -22.86 3.26 4.08
C ALA A 50 -22.40 3.46 2.61
N ILE A 51 -21.65 2.49 2.07
CA ILE A 51 -21.07 2.52 0.73
C ILE A 51 -21.76 1.42 -0.08
N THR A 52 -22.96 1.70 -0.59
CA THR A 52 -23.85 0.75 -1.28
C THR A 52 -23.11 -0.17 -2.28
N ALA A 53 -22.90 -1.43 -1.88
CA ALA A 53 -22.59 -2.66 -2.65
C ALA A 53 -21.57 -2.62 -3.81
N ALA A 54 -20.45 -3.34 -3.63
CA ALA A 54 -19.85 -4.38 -4.51
C ALA A 54 -18.42 -4.68 -4.02
N MET A 55 -17.86 -5.84 -4.41
CA MET A 55 -16.50 -6.29 -4.02
C MET A 55 -15.49 -5.14 -4.05
N SER A 56 -14.88 -4.85 -2.89
CA SER A 56 -13.90 -3.78 -2.74
C SER A 56 -12.52 -4.25 -3.22
N MET A 57 -12.00 -3.63 -4.26
CA MET A 57 -10.60 -3.78 -4.68
C MET A 57 -9.80 -2.56 -4.21
N LEU A 58 -8.73 -2.82 -3.46
CA LEU A 58 -7.78 -1.79 -3.05
C LEU A 58 -6.64 -1.73 -4.06
N ALA A 59 -6.38 -0.54 -4.61
CA ALA A 59 -5.27 -0.35 -5.53
C ALA A 59 -4.39 0.84 -5.08
N PRO A 60 -3.35 0.58 -4.28
CA PRO A 60 -2.35 1.59 -3.98
C PRO A 60 -1.44 1.83 -5.19
N ASP A 61 -0.50 2.77 -5.06
CA ASP A 61 0.48 3.06 -6.10
C ASP A 61 1.23 1.79 -6.55
N PRO A 62 1.30 1.48 -7.86
CA PRO A 62 1.85 0.21 -8.33
C PRO A 62 3.24 -0.09 -7.75
N ALA A 63 4.12 0.90 -7.65
CA ALA A 63 5.49 0.67 -7.22
C ALA A 63 5.61 0.63 -5.68
N SER A 64 5.71 1.78 -5.03
CA SER A 64 5.91 1.84 -3.57
C SER A 64 4.72 1.27 -2.80
N GLY A 65 3.49 1.42 -3.33
CA GLY A 65 2.29 0.87 -2.71
C GLY A 65 2.30 -0.66 -2.65
N ALA A 66 2.86 -1.36 -3.64
CA ALA A 66 3.00 -2.81 -3.58
C ALA A 66 3.96 -3.27 -2.46
N ALA A 67 5.04 -2.52 -2.20
CA ALA A 67 5.92 -2.78 -1.05
C ALA A 67 5.18 -2.57 0.28
N HIS A 68 4.40 -1.50 0.41
CA HIS A 68 3.61 -1.25 1.62
C HIS A 68 2.52 -2.30 1.85
N MET A 69 1.88 -2.83 0.80
CA MET A 69 0.93 -3.94 0.93
C MET A 69 1.59 -5.22 1.43
N MET A 70 2.81 -5.52 0.98
CA MET A 70 3.59 -6.65 1.47
C MET A 70 3.97 -6.49 2.94
N VAL A 71 4.46 -5.32 3.32
CA VAL A 71 4.73 -5.00 4.74
C VAL A 71 3.46 -5.15 5.57
N MET A 72 2.33 -4.58 5.12
CA MET A 72 1.05 -4.72 5.82
C MET A 72 0.64 -6.19 6.05
N THR A 73 0.82 -7.06 5.05
CA THR A 73 0.34 -8.45 5.10
C THR A 73 1.33 -9.44 5.71
N MET A 74 2.63 -9.14 5.70
CA MET A 74 3.67 -10.05 6.16
C MET A 74 4.39 -9.59 7.42
N HIS A 75 4.44 -8.29 7.70
CA HIS A 75 5.11 -7.78 8.89
C HIS A 75 4.37 -8.19 10.15
N GLU A 76 5.11 -8.75 11.11
CA GLU A 76 4.53 -9.39 12.31
C GLU A 76 3.56 -8.48 13.07
N LYS A 77 3.92 -7.20 13.22
CA LYS A 77 3.09 -6.22 13.94
C LYS A 77 1.79 -5.86 13.22
N LEU A 78 1.74 -6.01 11.89
CA LEU A 78 0.61 -5.55 11.07
C LEU A 78 -0.29 -6.69 10.62
N ARG A 79 0.27 -7.85 10.26
CA ARG A 79 -0.47 -8.95 9.63
C ARG A 79 -1.71 -9.41 10.41
N GLY A 80 -1.68 -9.33 11.75
CA GLY A 80 -2.82 -9.70 12.61
C GLY A 80 -3.91 -8.64 12.71
N THR A 81 -3.69 -7.45 12.17
CA THR A 81 -4.61 -6.30 12.22
C THR A 81 -5.32 -6.05 10.90
N VAL A 82 -4.94 -6.77 9.84
CA VAL A 82 -5.51 -6.63 8.51
C VAL A 82 -6.81 -7.45 8.43
N PRO A 83 -7.94 -6.85 8.05
CA PRO A 83 -9.18 -7.59 7.79
C PRO A 83 -8.96 -8.67 6.72
N PRO A 84 -9.77 -9.76 6.71
CA PRO A 84 -9.64 -10.80 5.70
C PRO A 84 -9.69 -10.24 4.28
N LEU A 85 -8.66 -10.54 3.48
CA LEU A 85 -8.56 -10.16 2.07
C LEU A 85 -8.88 -11.36 1.17
N HIS A 86 -9.65 -11.13 0.12
CA HIS A 86 -9.98 -12.17 -0.88
C HIS A 86 -8.85 -12.38 -1.90
N GLY A 87 -7.94 -11.42 -2.03
CA GLY A 87 -6.83 -11.48 -2.96
C GLY A 87 -5.95 -10.25 -2.85
N LEU A 88 -4.71 -10.38 -3.32
CA LEU A 88 -3.72 -9.32 -3.33
C LEU A 88 -3.09 -9.24 -4.73
N VAL A 89 -3.05 -8.04 -5.30
CA VAL A 89 -2.37 -7.77 -6.58
C VAL A 89 -1.18 -6.87 -6.30
N LEU A 90 0.01 -7.35 -6.65
CA LEU A 90 1.29 -6.67 -6.44
C LEU A 90 1.95 -6.43 -7.80
N SER A 91 2.21 -5.18 -8.15
CA SER A 91 2.61 -4.83 -9.52
C SER A 91 3.78 -3.85 -9.55
N GLY A 92 5.00 -4.36 -9.70
CA GLY A 92 6.18 -3.50 -9.90
C GLY A 92 6.74 -2.91 -8.61
N GLY A 93 6.51 -3.58 -7.47
CA GLY A 93 7.02 -3.15 -6.18
C GLY A 93 8.52 -3.37 -5.99
N PRO A 94 9.22 -2.48 -5.26
CA PRO A 94 10.59 -2.72 -4.84
C PRO A 94 10.61 -3.70 -3.65
N TRP A 95 11.23 -4.86 -3.85
CA TRP A 95 11.27 -5.93 -2.84
C TRP A 95 12.59 -6.01 -2.07
N PHE A 96 13.68 -5.55 -2.71
CA PHE A 96 15.02 -5.59 -2.17
C PHE A 96 15.58 -4.17 -2.18
N PHE A 97 16.09 -3.74 -1.03
CA PHE A 97 16.80 -2.49 -0.87
C PHE A 97 18.25 -2.80 -0.48
N GLY A 98 19.22 -2.00 -0.92
CA GLY A 98 20.64 -2.25 -0.66
C GLY A 98 21.30 -3.25 -1.61
N VAL A 99 20.96 -3.17 -2.90
CA VAL A 99 21.69 -3.88 -3.95
C VAL A 99 23.01 -3.17 -4.20
N ASP A 100 24.12 -3.91 -4.21
CA ASP A 100 25.45 -3.35 -4.46
C ASP A 100 25.49 -2.57 -5.78
N GLY A 101 25.95 -1.31 -5.72
CA GLY A 101 25.99 -0.39 -6.87
C GLY A 101 24.74 0.47 -7.06
N GLU A 102 23.64 0.19 -6.35
CA GLU A 102 22.42 0.99 -6.38
C GLU A 102 22.41 2.07 -5.28
N LYS A 103 21.89 3.26 -5.59
CA LYS A 103 21.90 4.41 -4.66
C LYS A 103 20.73 4.44 -3.65
N PHE A 104 19.91 3.39 -3.58
CA PHE A 104 18.71 3.37 -2.74
C PHE A 104 18.99 3.54 -1.24
N THR A 105 20.19 3.16 -0.77
CA THR A 105 20.58 3.26 0.65
C THR A 105 21.21 4.61 1.01
N THR A 106 21.72 5.35 0.03
CA THR A 106 22.47 6.59 0.25
C THR A 106 21.66 7.84 -0.02
N GLU A 107 20.65 7.77 -0.90
CA GLU A 107 19.82 8.89 -1.35
C GLU A 107 18.38 8.45 -1.66
N GLY A 108 17.45 9.41 -1.70
CA GLY A 108 16.08 9.19 -2.17
C GLY A 108 15.07 8.74 -1.09
N PRO A 109 13.84 8.37 -1.51
CA PRO A 109 12.71 8.13 -0.61
C PRO A 109 12.93 6.94 0.34
N VAL A 110 13.71 5.94 -0.08
CA VAL A 110 14.03 4.74 0.72
C VAL A 110 14.83 5.13 1.98
N LYS A 111 15.83 6.02 1.86
CA LYS A 111 16.59 6.55 3.00
C LYS A 111 15.71 7.34 3.97
N PHE A 112 14.79 8.15 3.46
CA PHE A 112 13.86 8.87 4.33
C PHE A 112 12.90 7.91 5.04
N TYR A 113 12.50 6.82 4.41
CA TYR A 113 11.52 5.89 4.96
C TYR A 113 12.12 4.94 6.01
N PHE A 114 13.25 4.30 5.70
CA PHE A 114 13.90 3.33 6.60
C PHE A 114 14.96 3.95 7.52
N GLY A 115 15.41 5.19 7.24
CA GLY A 115 16.56 5.80 7.89
C GLY A 115 17.88 5.47 7.18
N SER A 116 18.98 6.13 7.57
CA SER A 116 20.32 5.67 7.18
C SER A 116 20.60 4.37 7.91
N ALA A 117 21.07 3.37 7.17
CA ALA A 117 21.67 2.18 7.76
C ALA A 117 22.90 2.63 8.57
N GLU A 118 22.79 2.71 9.89
CA GLU A 118 23.94 2.29 10.72
C GLU A 118 23.93 0.76 10.66
N LEU A 119 24.56 0.23 9.61
CA LEU A 119 25.01 -1.16 9.53
C LEU A 119 26.46 -1.21 10.00
#